data_AF-A0A2M8CG49-F1
#
_entry.id   AF-A0A2M8CG49-F1
#
_cell.length_a   1.000
_cell.length_b   1.000
_cell.length_c   1.000
_cell.angle_alpha   90.00
_cell.angle_beta   90.00
_cell.angle_gamma   90.00
#
_symmetry.space_group_name_H-M   'P 1'
#
loop_
_entity.id
_entity.type
_entity.pdbx_description
1 polymer ?
#
loop_
_entity_poly.entity_id
_entity_poly.type
_entity_poly.pdbx_seq_one_letter_code
_entity_poly.pdbx_strand_id
1 'polypeptide(L)'
;METSLIAPCGMNCGICMAYLRVKNQCHGCWGDNQYKSPSCGTCVIKNCELLKETESMFCYDCKKYPCTRLKQLDKRYRIKYQMSMLENLENIRKVGLGQFIKMEKVRWMCPDCGGTICVHKGRCLSCN
;
A
#
# COMPACT_ATOMS: atom_id res chain seq x y z
N MET A 1 2.30 -12.25 -1.87
CA MET A 1 1.85 -10.84 -2.03
C MET A 1 0.73 -10.84 -3.04
N GLU A 2 -0.45 -10.39 -2.61
CA GLU A 2 -1.71 -10.54 -3.34
C GLU A 2 -2.24 -9.18 -3.80
N THR A 3 -3.00 -9.18 -4.90
CA THR A 3 -3.64 -7.97 -5.45
C THR A 3 -4.58 -7.31 -4.43
N SER A 4 -5.24 -8.11 -3.59
CA SER A 4 -6.12 -7.67 -2.50
C SER A 4 -5.40 -6.92 -1.37
N LEU A 5 -4.07 -6.83 -1.40
CA LEU A 5 -3.29 -6.04 -0.45
C LEU A 5 -2.95 -4.64 -0.97
N ILE A 6 -3.28 -4.32 -2.22
CA ILE A 6 -3.01 -2.99 -2.77
C ILE A 6 -4.17 -2.06 -2.44
N ALA A 7 -3.87 -1.04 -1.65
CA ALA A 7 -4.84 -0.05 -1.22
C ALA A 7 -5.19 0.92 -2.36
N PRO A 8 -6.37 1.58 -2.30
CA PRO A 8 -6.79 2.58 -3.29
C PRO A 8 -5.78 3.70 -3.54
N CYS A 9 -4.98 4.03 -2.52
CA CYS A 9 -3.97 5.08 -2.57
C CYS A 9 -2.64 4.64 -3.17
N GLY A 10 -2.49 3.38 -3.60
CA GLY A 10 -1.22 2.83 -4.11
C GLY A 10 -0.31 2.22 -3.04
N MET A 11 -0.74 2.21 -1.77
CA MET A 11 0.00 1.53 -0.72
C MET A 11 -0.08 0.01 -0.92
N ASN A 12 1.07 -0.64 -0.98
CA ASN A 12 1.16 -2.07 -0.88
C ASN A 12 1.11 -2.48 0.60
N CYS A 13 -0.05 -2.93 1.10
CA CYS A 13 -0.14 -3.34 2.51
C CYS A 13 0.73 -4.56 2.82
N GLY A 14 1.10 -5.38 1.83
CA GLY A 14 1.91 -6.58 2.01
C GLY A 14 3.32 -6.29 2.56
N ILE A 15 3.82 -5.07 2.40
CA ILE A 15 5.14 -4.64 2.91
C ILE A 15 5.03 -3.78 4.18
N CYS A 16 3.81 -3.55 4.68
CA CYS A 16 3.54 -2.73 5.85
C CYS A 16 3.94 -3.45 7.14
N MET A 17 4.52 -2.73 8.10
CA MET A 17 4.88 -3.29 9.41
C MET A 17 3.66 -3.86 10.14
N ALA A 18 2.51 -3.19 10.05
CA ALA A 18 1.30 -3.65 10.70
C ALA A 18 0.73 -4.93 10.06
N TYR A 19 1.00 -5.17 8.78
CA TYR A 19 0.62 -6.41 8.10
C TYR A 19 1.62 -7.53 8.37
N LEU A 20 2.91 -7.22 8.49
CA LEU A 20 3.96 -8.21 8.67
C LEU A 20 4.19 -8.63 10.14
N ARG A 21 3.64 -7.92 11.11
CA ARG A 21 3.77 -8.28 12.54
C ARG A 21 2.92 -9.50 12.90
N VAL A 22 3.40 -10.29 13.85
CA VAL A 22 2.70 -11.49 14.36
C VAL A 22 1.53 -11.11 15.28
N LYS A 23 1.78 -10.23 16.27
CA LYS A 23 0.75 -9.83 17.25
C LYS A 23 -0.12 -8.69 16.70
N ASN A 24 -1.44 -8.83 16.87
CA ASN A 24 -2.44 -7.85 16.41
C ASN A 24 -2.29 -7.53 14.91
N GLN A 25 -2.06 -8.55 14.10
CA GLN A 25 -1.78 -8.40 12.68
C GLN A 25 -2.91 -7.65 11.96
N CYS A 26 -2.55 -6.63 11.16
CA CYS A 26 -3.50 -5.93 10.29
C CYS A 26 -3.70 -6.75 9.01
N HIS A 27 -4.95 -6.95 8.58
CA HIS A 27 -5.27 -7.75 7.39
C HIS A 27 -5.30 -6.92 6.08
N GLY A 28 -4.59 -5.79 6.04
CA GLY A 28 -4.50 -4.91 4.87
C GLY A 28 -5.68 -3.93 4.71
N CYS A 29 -5.56 -2.98 3.78
CA CYS A 29 -6.53 -1.88 3.63
C CYS A 29 -7.98 -2.38 3.44
N TRP A 30 -8.15 -3.45 2.68
CA TRP A 30 -9.44 -4.07 2.37
C TRP A 30 -9.93 -5.07 3.41
N GLY A 31 -9.08 -5.49 4.36
CA GLY A 31 -9.47 -6.42 5.41
C GLY A 31 -10.43 -5.83 6.45
N ASP A 32 -10.78 -6.61 7.47
CA ASP A 32 -11.65 -6.17 8.55
C ASP A 32 -10.99 -5.09 9.42
N ASN A 33 -11.75 -4.05 9.77
CA ASN A 33 -11.31 -2.93 10.58
C ASN A 33 -11.01 -3.33 12.04
N GLN A 34 -11.55 -4.44 12.57
CA GLN A 34 -11.28 -4.86 13.95
C GLN A 34 -9.80 -5.20 14.21
N TYR A 35 -9.08 -5.58 13.15
CA TYR A 35 -7.65 -5.91 13.21
C TYR A 35 -6.73 -4.72 12.87
N LYS A 36 -7.31 -3.54 12.61
CA LYS A 36 -6.56 -2.36 12.15
C LYS A 36 -6.30 -1.40 13.29
N SER A 37 -5.21 -0.64 13.17
CA SER A 37 -5.08 0.57 13.97
C SER A 37 -6.22 1.53 13.62
N PRO A 38 -6.63 2.42 14.55
CA PRO A 38 -7.63 3.45 14.28
C PRO A 38 -7.30 4.24 13.01
N SER A 39 -6.02 4.60 12.82
CA SER A 39 -5.54 5.32 11.63
C SER A 39 -5.78 4.60 10.29
N CYS A 40 -5.75 3.27 10.27
CA CYS A 40 -6.04 2.49 9.08
C CYS A 40 -7.54 2.20 8.94
N GLY A 41 -8.24 1.94 10.05
CA GLY A 41 -9.68 1.63 10.07
C GLY A 41 -10.56 2.80 9.61
N THR A 42 -10.21 4.03 10.01
CA THR A 42 -10.96 5.25 9.66
C THR A 42 -10.28 6.09 8.57
N CYS A 43 -9.41 5.47 7.77
CA CYS A 43 -8.62 6.18 6.76
C CYS A 43 -9.49 7.00 5.80
N VAL A 44 -9.24 8.32 5.76
CA VAL A 44 -10.00 9.28 4.95
C VAL A 44 -9.84 9.11 3.43
N ILE A 45 -8.81 8.39 2.97
CA ILE A 45 -8.63 8.09 1.54
C ILE A 45 -9.43 6.84 1.16
N LYS A 46 -9.35 5.78 1.98
CA LYS A 46 -10.15 4.56 1.79
C LYS A 46 -11.65 4.86 1.80
N ASN A 47 -12.08 5.74 2.71
CA ASN A 47 -13.48 6.12 2.89
C ASN A 47 -13.87 7.37 2.08
N CYS A 48 -13.11 7.74 1.04
CA CYS A 48 -13.42 8.93 0.24
C CYS A 48 -14.61 8.65 -0.69
N GLU A 49 -15.62 9.52 -0.68
CA GLU A 49 -16.81 9.37 -1.55
C GLU A 49 -16.44 9.38 -3.05
N LEU A 50 -15.50 10.24 -3.45
CA LEU A 50 -15.03 10.28 -4.86
C LEU A 50 -14.28 9.02 -5.30
N LEU A 51 -13.84 8.18 -4.36
CA LEU A 51 -13.25 6.88 -4.70
C LEU A 51 -14.34 5.89 -5.13
N LYS A 52 -15.53 5.96 -4.53
CA LYS A 52 -16.66 5.09 -4.89
C LYS A 52 -17.20 5.38 -6.30
N GLU A 53 -16.95 6.58 -6.81
CA GLU A 53 -17.27 6.98 -8.18
C GLU A 53 -16.27 6.43 -9.22
N THR A 54 -15.13 5.86 -8.79
CA THR A 54 -14.12 5.32 -9.72
C THR A 54 -14.45 3.90 -10.13
N GLU A 55 -14.25 3.57 -11.41
CA GLU A 55 -14.44 2.20 -11.91
C GLU A 55 -13.31 1.29 -11.41
N SER A 56 -12.10 1.84 -11.33
CA SER A 56 -10.91 1.06 -10.98
C SER A 56 -10.77 0.78 -9.48
N MET A 57 -11.57 1.44 -8.62
CA MET A 57 -11.40 1.46 -7.16
C MET A 57 -10.01 1.96 -6.69
N PHE A 58 -9.30 2.69 -7.54
CA PHE A 58 -8.01 3.31 -7.24
C PHE A 58 -8.08 4.81 -7.42
N CYS A 59 -7.27 5.54 -6.64
CA CYS A 59 -7.26 6.99 -6.70
C CYS A 59 -6.77 7.56 -8.04
N TYR A 60 -6.04 6.80 -8.88
CA TYR A 60 -5.58 7.30 -10.19
C TYR A 60 -6.72 7.60 -11.16
N ASP A 61 -7.89 6.99 -10.95
CA ASP A 61 -9.09 7.13 -11.76
C ASP A 61 -10.01 8.25 -11.24
N CYS A 62 -9.66 8.87 -10.10
CA CYS A 62 -10.44 9.95 -9.53
C CYS A 62 -10.27 11.24 -10.32
N LYS A 63 -11.39 11.95 -10.60
CA LYS A 63 -11.41 13.29 -11.23
C LYS A 63 -10.55 14.36 -10.53
N LYS A 64 -10.19 14.16 -9.26
CA LYS A 64 -9.32 15.06 -8.48
C LYS A 64 -7.87 14.56 -8.37
N TYR A 65 -7.50 13.51 -9.10
CA TYR A 65 -6.16 12.94 -9.03
C TYR A 65 -5.11 13.85 -9.68
N PRO A 66 -3.92 14.00 -9.06
CA PRO A 66 -3.57 13.67 -7.69
C PRO A 66 -4.08 14.74 -6.70
N CYS A 67 -4.89 14.34 -5.72
CA CYS A 67 -5.48 15.25 -4.74
C CYS A 67 -4.51 15.58 -3.59
N THR A 68 -4.78 16.66 -2.85
CA THR A 68 -3.93 17.12 -1.74
C THR A 68 -3.66 16.04 -0.69
N ARG A 69 -4.67 15.27 -0.29
CA ARG A 69 -4.53 14.19 0.71
C ARG A 69 -3.53 13.13 0.24
N LEU A 70 -3.64 12.73 -1.04
CA LEU A 70 -2.75 11.74 -1.62
C LEU A 70 -1.32 12.28 -1.77
N LYS A 71 -1.15 13.52 -2.24
CA LYS A 71 0.17 14.19 -2.33
C LYS A 71 0.86 14.28 -0.96
N GLN A 72 0.12 14.57 0.10
CA GLN A 72 0.65 14.62 1.46
C GLN A 72 1.08 13.24 1.97
N LEU A 73 0.28 12.19 1.71
CA LEU A 73 0.65 10.82 2.04
C LEU A 73 1.91 10.40 1.29
N ASP A 74 1.94 10.64 -0.01
CA ASP A 74 3.07 10.36 -0.90
C ASP A 74 4.36 11.02 -0.42
N LYS A 75 4.33 12.34 -0.18
CA LYS A 75 5.49 13.10 0.32
C LYS A 75 6.04 12.48 1.61
N ARG A 76 5.16 12.09 2.54
CA ARG A 76 5.57 11.46 3.81
C ARG A 76 6.26 10.12 3.56
N TYR A 77 5.69 9.26 2.71
CA TYR A 77 6.23 7.94 2.44
C TYR A 77 7.55 8.00 1.65
N ARG A 78 7.69 8.92 0.71
CA ARG A 78 8.97 9.13 0.00
C ARG A 78 10.07 9.57 0.95
N ILE A 79 9.79 10.55 1.81
CA ILE A 79 10.78 11.08 2.76
C ILE A 79 11.16 10.04 3.81
N LYS A 80 10.19 9.30 4.36
CA LYS A 80 10.45 8.40 5.49
C LYS A 80 10.83 6.97 5.10
N TYR A 81 10.32 6.49 3.97
CA TYR A 81 10.31 5.06 3.63
C TYR A 81 10.72 4.76 2.20
N GLN A 82 11.16 5.77 1.43
CA GLN A 82 11.66 5.61 0.05
C GLN A 82 10.67 4.89 -0.89
N MET A 83 9.37 5.07 -0.64
CA MET A 83 8.28 4.47 -1.42
C MET A 83 7.30 5.58 -1.83
N SER A 84 6.82 5.53 -3.07
CA SER A 84 5.95 6.56 -3.64
C SER A 84 4.57 6.00 -3.94
N MET A 85 3.55 6.60 -3.34
CA MET A 85 2.15 6.23 -3.57
C MET A 85 1.74 6.57 -4.99
N LEU A 86 2.18 7.74 -5.47
CA LEU A 86 1.86 8.22 -6.81
C LEU A 86 2.57 7.38 -7.88
N GLU A 87 3.82 6.98 -7.64
CA GLU A 87 4.54 6.07 -8.54
C GLU A 87 3.85 4.71 -8.61
N ASN A 88 3.44 4.15 -7.47
CA ASN A 88 2.73 2.88 -7.44
C ASN A 88 1.41 2.96 -8.22
N LEU A 89 0.62 4.01 -8.00
CA LEU A 89 -0.63 4.23 -8.74
C LEU A 89 -0.39 4.39 -10.25
N GLU A 90 0.66 5.10 -10.64
CA GLU A 90 1.03 5.26 -12.04
C GLU A 90 1.46 3.94 -12.68
N ASN A 91 2.22 3.12 -11.95
CA ASN A 91 2.60 1.78 -12.40
C ASN A 91 1.35 0.89 -12.56
N ILE A 92 0.45 0.89 -11.59
CA ILE A 92 -0.81 0.12 -11.68
C ILE A 92 -1.62 0.56 -12.90
N ARG A 93 -1.71 1.87 -13.15
CA ARG A 93 -2.42 2.43 -14.32
C ARG A 93 -1.79 1.99 -15.65
N LYS A 94 -0.45 1.97 -15.72
CA LYS A 94 0.30 1.65 -16.95
C LYS A 94 0.36 0.16 -17.28
N VAL A 95 0.68 -0.66 -16.28
CA VAL A 95 1.00 -2.09 -16.50
C VAL A 95 -0.06 -3.04 -15.93
N GLY A 96 -1.06 -2.49 -15.24
CA GLY A 96 -2.09 -3.27 -14.56
C GLY A 96 -1.64 -3.82 -13.21
N LEU A 97 -2.62 -4.15 -12.37
CA LEU A 97 -2.40 -4.59 -10.98
C LEU A 97 -1.61 -5.91 -10.89
N GLY A 98 -1.85 -6.85 -11.81
CA GLY A 98 -1.18 -8.15 -11.82
C GLY A 98 0.33 -8.01 -12.09
N GLN A 99 0.72 -7.18 -13.05
CA GLN A 99 2.14 -6.96 -13.35
C GLN A 99 2.81 -6.14 -12.25
N PHE A 100 2.14 -5.13 -11.71
CA PHE A 100 2.62 -4.35 -10.57
C PHE A 100 2.96 -5.25 -9.37
N ILE A 101 2.10 -6.22 -9.03
CA ILE A 101 2.37 -7.18 -7.94
C ILE A 101 3.62 -8.02 -8.21
N LYS A 102 3.84 -8.46 -9.45
CA LYS A 102 5.06 -9.22 -9.80
C LYS A 102 6.31 -8.37 -9.59
N MET A 103 6.28 -7.11 -10.02
CA MET A 103 7.38 -6.16 -9.82
C MET A 103 7.62 -5.90 -8.32
N GLU A 104 6.57 -5.68 -7.55
CA GLU A 104 6.67 -5.46 -6.10
C GLU A 104 7.16 -6.69 -5.34
N LYS A 105 6.77 -7.91 -5.75
CA LYS A 105 7.31 -9.16 -5.18
C LYS A 105 8.83 -9.22 -5.31
N VAL A 106 9.37 -8.87 -6.47
CA VAL A 106 10.82 -8.83 -6.69
C VAL A 106 11.47 -7.70 -5.89
N ARG A 107 10.91 -6.49 -5.97
CA ARG A 107 11.45 -5.29 -5.30
C ARG A 107 11.58 -5.46 -3.78
N TRP A 108 10.64 -6.14 -3.16
CA TRP A 108 10.55 -6.26 -1.69
C TRP A 108 10.94 -7.64 -1.18
N MET A 109 11.53 -8.51 -2.01
CA MET A 109 12.04 -9.80 -1.57
C MET A 109 13.32 -9.62 -0.76
N CYS A 110 13.39 -10.28 0.40
CA CYS A 110 14.62 -10.39 1.16
C CYS A 110 15.57 -11.35 0.45
N PRO A 111 16.81 -10.93 0.11
CA PRO A 111 17.76 -11.78 -0.59
C PRO A 111 18.25 -12.97 0.27
N ASP A 112 18.22 -12.84 1.59
CA ASP A 112 18.80 -13.83 2.50
C ASP A 112 17.84 -15.01 2.77
N CYS A 113 16.54 -14.75 2.94
CA CYS A 113 15.56 -15.77 3.31
C CYS A 113 14.35 -15.87 2.38
N GLY A 114 14.27 -15.04 1.33
CA GLY A 114 13.10 -14.98 0.45
C GLY A 114 11.85 -14.35 1.08
N GLY A 115 11.93 -13.91 2.34
CA GLY A 115 10.87 -13.20 3.05
C GLY A 115 10.57 -11.82 2.46
N THR A 116 9.71 -11.04 3.13
CA THR A 116 9.37 -9.68 2.68
C THR A 116 10.12 -8.62 3.48
N ILE A 117 10.73 -7.66 2.80
CA ILE A 117 11.33 -6.46 3.39
C ILE A 117 10.21 -5.53 3.83
N CYS A 118 10.24 -5.11 5.10
CA CYS A 118 9.26 -4.18 5.65
C CYS A 118 9.63 -2.75 5.25
N VAL A 119 8.72 -2.06 4.54
CA VAL A 119 8.93 -0.69 4.06
C VAL A 119 9.19 0.31 5.18
N HIS A 120 8.65 0.07 6.38
CA HIS A 120 8.80 0.96 7.52
C HIS A 120 10.10 0.74 8.30
N LYS A 121 10.77 -0.41 8.10
CA LYS A 121 12.01 -0.76 8.80
C LYS A 121 13.21 -0.82 7.86
N GLY A 122 13.01 -0.92 6.55
CA GLY A 122 14.07 -1.08 5.56
C GLY A 122 14.78 -2.44 5.62
N ARG A 123 14.24 -3.41 6.38
CA ARG A 123 14.81 -4.75 6.56
C ARG A 123 13.73 -5.81 6.61
N CYS A 124 14.11 -7.07 6.38
CA CYS A 124 13.23 -8.21 6.62
C CYS A 124 12.92 -8.31 8.13
N LEU A 125 11.70 -8.71 8.47
CA LEU A 125 11.30 -8.98 9.86
C LEU A 125 11.41 -10.46 10.23
N SER A 126 11.67 -11.32 9.25
CA SER A 126 11.72 -12.78 9.43
C SER A 126 13.11 -13.28 9.80
N CYS A 127 14.18 -12.63 9.33
CA CYS A 127 15.56 -13.08 9.53
C CYS A 127 16.50 -12.00 10.10
N ASN A 128 15.98 -10.80 10.43
CA ASN A 128 16.73 -9.67 10.98
C ASN A 128 15.77 -8.75 11.76
#